data_AF-A0A433L7Q0-F1
#
_entry.id   AF-A0A433L7Q0-F1
#
_cell.length_a   1.000
_cell.length_b   1.000
_cell.length_c   1.000
_cell.angle_alpha   90.00
_cell.angle_beta   90.00
_cell.angle_gamma   90.00
#
_symmetry.space_group_name_H-M   'P 1'
#
loop_
_entity.id
_entity.type
_entity.pdbx_description
1 polymer ?
#
loop_
_entity_poly.entity_id
_entity_poly.type
_entity_poly.pdbx_seq_one_letter_code
_entity_poly.pdbx_strand_id
1 'polypeptide(L)'
;MADSPISRLDASFKPVDSTAVRVGYFRGEHFTVVFDERRPKYRLTMDTPPLRPKPPARYKNFEGCRSGRLVAIFWWKKTRSGQASVWLVKCDCGRYEFRRQLSRWLKKVDSNEMCEVCEREKEMLSQQKSSRKTSGERTLNWAHKLKALGLTDKEISHVRKLEIDTKGLSAEQIRLNLYN
;
A
#
# COMPACT_ATOMS: atom_id res chain seq x y z
N MET A 1 24.63 -8.77 4.66
CA MET A 1 23.75 -8.97 5.84
C MET A 1 24.53 -9.14 7.15
N ALA A 2 25.86 -8.95 7.20
CA ALA A 2 26.66 -9.29 8.38
C ALA A 2 26.52 -8.32 9.59
N ASP A 3 25.95 -7.13 9.38
CA ASP A 3 25.95 -6.05 10.38
C ASP A 3 24.53 -5.62 10.81
N SER A 4 23.61 -6.58 10.91
CA SER A 4 22.26 -6.32 11.41
C SER A 4 22.25 -6.33 12.95
N PRO A 5 21.50 -5.45 13.63
CA PRO A 5 21.31 -5.53 15.09
C PRO A 5 20.82 -6.92 15.55
N ILE A 6 20.10 -7.64 14.69
CA ILE A 6 19.58 -8.99 14.96
C ILE A 6 20.70 -10.05 14.98
N SER A 7 21.80 -9.86 14.23
CA SER A 7 22.91 -10.82 14.22
C SER A 7 23.71 -10.82 15.53
N ARG A 8 23.56 -9.77 16.34
CA ARG A 8 24.24 -9.59 17.64
C ARG A 8 23.44 -10.09 18.85
N LEU A 9 22.21 -10.59 18.64
CA LEU A 9 21.38 -11.14 19.72
C LEU A 9 21.83 -12.56 20.09
N ASP A 10 21.78 -12.88 21.39
CA ASP A 10 21.95 -14.26 21.88
C ASP A 10 20.92 -15.19 21.25
N ALA A 11 21.26 -16.47 21.11
CA ALA A 11 20.40 -17.45 20.44
C ALA A 11 18.99 -17.55 21.04
N SER A 12 18.85 -17.33 22.35
CA SER A 12 17.56 -17.31 23.08
C SER A 12 16.68 -16.09 22.73
N PHE A 13 17.29 -14.99 22.28
CA PHE A 13 16.61 -13.78 21.83
C PHE A 13 16.59 -13.66 20.30
N LYS A 14 17.01 -14.69 19.56
CA LYS A 14 16.82 -14.67 18.11
C LYS A 14 15.34 -14.90 17.79
N PRO A 15 14.71 -14.05 16.98
CA PRO A 15 13.32 -14.27 16.59
C PRO A 15 13.20 -15.56 15.78
N VAL A 16 12.25 -16.41 16.17
CA VAL A 16 12.02 -17.72 15.55
C VAL A 16 11.64 -17.60 14.08
N ASP A 17 10.90 -16.55 13.72
CA ASP A 17 10.47 -16.30 12.34
C ASP A 17 10.35 -14.81 12.03
N SER A 18 10.05 -14.50 10.75
CA SER A 18 9.83 -13.13 10.29
C SER A 18 8.65 -12.42 10.98
N THR A 19 7.72 -13.15 11.60
CA THR A 19 6.61 -12.58 12.36
C THR A 19 7.08 -12.14 13.74
N ALA A 20 7.85 -12.97 14.44
CA ALA A 20 8.49 -12.65 15.71
C ALA A 20 9.42 -11.43 15.55
N VAL A 21 10.16 -11.37 14.44
CA VAL A 21 10.93 -10.18 14.05
C VAL A 21 10.03 -8.93 14.03
N ARG A 22 8.89 -8.97 13.32
CA ARG A 22 7.98 -7.81 13.16
C ARG A 22 7.30 -7.39 14.46
N VAL A 23 6.90 -8.34 15.31
CA VAL A 23 6.10 -8.07 16.53
C VAL A 23 6.99 -7.72 17.74
N GLY A 24 8.13 -8.39 17.87
CA GLY A 24 9.02 -8.29 19.03
C GLY A 24 10.14 -7.27 18.88
N TYR A 25 10.74 -7.14 17.69
CA TYR A 25 12.01 -6.42 17.51
C TYR A 25 11.87 -5.07 16.81
N PHE A 26 10.91 -4.93 15.89
CA PHE A 26 10.64 -3.67 15.20
C PHE A 26 9.57 -2.83 15.91
N ARG A 27 9.88 -2.39 17.14
CA ARG A 27 9.20 -1.25 17.78
C ARG A 27 10.01 0.02 17.51
N GLY A 28 10.07 0.42 16.24
CA GLY A 28 10.70 1.69 15.87
C GLY A 28 9.96 2.88 16.47
N GLU A 29 10.57 4.06 16.44
CA GLU A 29 9.89 5.30 16.79
C GLU A 29 8.61 5.42 15.96
N HIS A 30 7.46 5.48 16.65
CA HIS A 30 6.20 5.76 16.00
C HIS A 30 6.18 7.23 15.63
N PHE A 31 6.29 7.55 14.35
CA PHE A 31 6.02 8.92 13.92
C PHE A 31 4.51 9.16 13.94
N THR A 32 4.15 10.39 14.27
CA THR A 32 2.76 10.81 14.25
C THR A 32 2.30 10.90 12.81
N VAL A 33 1.45 9.94 12.40
CA VAL A 33 0.84 9.97 11.08
C VAL A 33 -0.16 11.12 10.99
N VAL A 34 -0.07 11.92 9.93
CA VAL A 34 -0.98 13.03 9.68
C VAL A 34 -2.01 12.60 8.64
N PHE A 35 -3.29 12.74 8.99
CA PHE A 35 -4.42 12.63 8.08
C PHE A 35 -4.87 14.04 7.70
N ASP A 36 -4.99 14.31 6.41
CA ASP A 36 -5.33 15.61 5.84
C ASP A 36 -6.57 15.51 4.95
N GLU A 37 -7.04 16.61 4.36
CA GLU A 37 -8.21 16.62 3.49
C GLU A 37 -8.04 15.75 2.23
N ARG A 38 -6.80 15.59 1.74
CA ARG A 38 -6.48 14.76 0.58
C ARG A 38 -6.41 13.28 0.93
N ARG A 39 -6.08 12.96 2.18
CA ARG A 39 -6.06 11.61 2.73
C ARG A 39 -6.72 11.58 4.12
N PRO A 40 -8.06 11.67 4.17
CA PRO A 40 -8.78 11.57 5.44
C PRO A 40 -8.73 10.13 5.96
N LYS A 41 -8.95 9.99 7.27
CA LYS A 41 -9.02 8.69 7.94
C LYS A 41 -10.37 8.02 7.69
N TYR A 42 -10.39 6.84 7.10
CA TYR A 42 -11.63 6.13 6.73
C TYR A 42 -11.98 4.97 7.66
N ARG A 43 -11.02 4.45 8.41
CA ARG A 43 -11.17 3.29 9.30
C ARG A 43 -10.90 3.70 10.73
N LEU A 44 -11.78 3.23 11.60
CA LEU A 44 -11.59 3.36 13.03
C LEU A 44 -10.48 2.41 13.47
N THR A 45 -9.36 2.99 13.91
CA THR A 45 -8.29 2.30 14.63
C THR A 45 -8.45 2.53 16.13
N MET A 46 -8.27 1.48 16.93
CA MET A 46 -8.36 1.52 18.39
C MET A 46 -7.08 0.95 18.99
N ASP A 47 -6.64 1.46 20.14
CA ASP A 47 -5.48 0.90 20.85
C ASP A 47 -5.86 -0.28 21.75
N THR A 48 -7.12 -0.33 22.17
CA THR A 48 -7.68 -1.39 23.00
C THR A 48 -8.82 -2.10 22.26
N PRO A 49 -8.89 -3.45 22.29
CA PRO A 49 -9.98 -4.16 21.65
C PRO A 49 -11.29 -3.94 22.44
N PRO A 50 -12.44 -3.82 21.77
CA PRO A 50 -13.74 -3.91 22.42
C PRO A 50 -13.98 -5.30 23.01
N LEU A 51 -14.97 -5.40 23.89
CA LEU A 51 -15.42 -6.69 24.44
C LEU A 51 -15.90 -7.62 23.32
N ARG A 52 -15.52 -8.89 23.39
CA ARG A 52 -15.91 -9.89 22.41
C ARG A 52 -17.42 -10.17 22.49
N PRO A 53 -18.18 -10.00 21.40
CA PRO A 53 -19.59 -10.35 21.38
C PRO A 53 -19.77 -11.86 21.25
N LYS A 54 -20.95 -12.36 21.64
CA LYS A 54 -21.32 -13.76 21.41
C LYS A 54 -21.52 -14.00 19.91
N PRO A 55 -20.74 -14.90 19.27
CA PRO A 55 -20.93 -15.19 17.85
C PRO A 55 -22.22 -16.00 17.64
N PRO A 56 -22.80 -15.96 16.42
CA PRO A 56 -23.97 -16.78 16.08
C PRO A 56 -23.60 -18.27 16.03
N ALA A 57 -24.59 -19.15 16.16
CA ALA A 57 -24.36 -20.60 16.20
C ALA A 57 -23.63 -21.17 14.97
N ARG A 58 -23.85 -20.58 13.79
CA ARG A 58 -23.16 -20.94 12.55
C ARG A 58 -22.51 -19.71 11.95
N TYR A 59 -21.18 -19.71 11.91
CA TYR A 59 -20.37 -18.74 11.19
C TYR A 59 -19.05 -19.38 10.77
N LYS A 60 -18.44 -18.83 9.72
CA LYS A 60 -17.08 -19.22 9.34
C LYS A 60 -16.09 -18.61 10.31
N ASN A 61 -15.38 -19.43 11.07
CA ASN A 61 -14.36 -18.97 12.00
C ASN A 61 -13.08 -18.59 11.23
N PHE A 62 -12.58 -17.38 11.47
CA PHE A 62 -11.33 -16.86 10.93
C PHE A 62 -10.34 -16.47 12.03
N GLU A 63 -10.63 -16.76 13.31
CA GLU A 63 -9.75 -16.40 14.42
C GLU A 63 -8.35 -16.99 14.23
N GLY A 64 -7.34 -16.18 14.53
CA GLY A 64 -5.92 -16.53 14.32
C GLY A 64 -5.46 -16.46 12.86
N CYS A 65 -6.36 -16.37 11.88
CA CYS A 65 -5.97 -16.27 10.48
C CYS A 65 -5.29 -14.92 10.20
N ARG A 66 -4.28 -14.94 9.34
CA ARG A 66 -3.39 -13.81 9.08
C ARG A 66 -3.35 -13.43 7.61
N SER A 67 -3.30 -12.13 7.35
CA SER A 67 -3.13 -11.52 6.02
C SER A 67 -2.25 -10.30 6.17
N GLY A 68 -1.05 -10.33 5.57
CA GLY A 68 -0.02 -9.31 5.78
C GLY A 68 0.35 -9.11 7.26
N ARG A 69 0.10 -7.90 7.76
CA ARG A 69 0.31 -7.49 9.16
C ARG A 69 -0.93 -7.62 10.03
N LEU A 70 -2.07 -8.02 9.47
CA LEU A 70 -3.34 -8.14 10.20
C LEU A 70 -3.62 -9.59 10.59
N VAL A 71 -4.05 -9.79 11.83
CA VAL A 71 -4.53 -11.06 12.38
C VAL A 71 -5.98 -10.89 12.83
N ALA A 72 -6.86 -11.81 12.44
CA ALA A 72 -8.24 -11.82 12.88
C ALA A 72 -8.35 -12.29 14.34
N ILE A 73 -9.02 -11.50 15.18
CA ILE A 73 -9.12 -11.74 16.62
C ILE A 73 -10.46 -12.36 17.00
N PHE A 74 -11.57 -11.74 16.58
CA PHE A 74 -12.90 -12.32 16.78
C PHE A 74 -13.94 -11.77 15.80
N TRP A 75 -15.01 -12.52 15.64
CA TRP A 75 -16.22 -12.09 14.94
C TRP A 75 -16.92 -10.97 15.73
N TRP A 76 -17.33 -9.89 15.05
CA TRP A 76 -18.01 -8.74 15.69
C TRP A 76 -19.52 -8.73 15.43
N LYS A 77 -19.93 -8.63 14.17
CA LYS A 77 -21.33 -8.58 13.77
C LYS A 77 -21.53 -8.96 12.31
N LYS A 78 -22.77 -9.24 11.90
CA LYS A 78 -23.13 -9.28 10.47
C LYS A 78 -23.19 -7.87 9.88
N THR A 79 -22.92 -7.74 8.58
CA THR A 79 -23.22 -6.50 7.86
C THR A 79 -24.72 -6.26 7.80
N ARG A 80 -25.14 -5.02 7.53
CA ARG A 80 -26.57 -4.67 7.39
C ARG A 80 -27.29 -5.52 6.34
N SER A 81 -26.60 -5.88 5.25
CA SER A 81 -27.11 -6.77 4.20
C SER A 81 -27.11 -8.26 4.58
N GLY A 82 -26.50 -8.66 5.69
CA GLY A 82 -26.33 -10.06 6.09
C GLY A 82 -25.31 -10.85 5.25
N GLN A 83 -24.86 -10.34 4.10
CA GLN A 83 -24.00 -11.03 3.15
C GLN A 83 -22.54 -11.21 3.62
N ALA A 84 -22.09 -10.44 4.61
CA ALA A 84 -20.73 -10.54 5.13
C ALA A 84 -20.71 -10.41 6.66
N SER A 85 -19.58 -10.82 7.24
CA SER A 85 -19.29 -10.58 8.65
C SER A 85 -18.26 -9.47 8.79
N VAL A 86 -18.42 -8.68 9.85
CA VAL A 86 -17.46 -7.73 10.37
C VAL A 86 -16.63 -8.45 11.43
N TRP A 87 -15.33 -8.25 11.39
CA TRP A 87 -14.37 -8.88 12.28
C TRP A 87 -13.47 -7.82 12.90
N LEU A 88 -13.12 -8.03 14.17
CA LEU A 88 -12.04 -7.28 14.79
C LEU A 88 -10.72 -7.93 14.43
N VAL A 89 -9.77 -7.12 14.00
CA VAL A 89 -8.44 -7.56 13.57
C VAL A 89 -7.39 -6.74 14.29
N LYS A 90 -6.23 -7.34 14.58
CA LYS A 90 -5.09 -6.69 15.21
C LYS A 90 -3.95 -6.58 14.20
N CYS A 91 -3.36 -5.39 14.10
CA CYS A 91 -2.15 -5.17 13.33
C CYS A 91 -0.90 -5.48 14.17
N ASP A 92 0.20 -5.85 13.52
CA ASP A 92 1.51 -6.01 14.18
C ASP A 92 1.95 -4.78 14.99
N CYS A 93 1.51 -3.56 14.62
CA CYS A 93 1.79 -2.35 15.38
C CYS A 93 0.98 -2.22 16.68
N GLY A 94 0.15 -3.20 17.02
CA GLY A 94 -0.66 -3.24 18.23
C GLY A 94 -2.09 -2.72 18.07
N ARG A 95 -2.37 -1.90 17.03
CA ARG A 95 -3.70 -1.31 16.83
C ARG A 95 -4.74 -2.31 16.31
N TYR A 96 -5.99 -2.07 16.68
CA TYR A 96 -7.16 -2.84 16.31
C TYR A 96 -8.02 -2.11 15.29
N GLU A 97 -8.62 -2.84 14.35
CA GLU A 97 -9.56 -2.29 13.37
C GLU A 97 -10.72 -3.25 13.11
N PHE A 98 -11.85 -2.70 12.66
CA PHE A 98 -12.93 -3.51 12.11
C PHE A 98 -12.75 -3.69 10.60
N ARG A 99 -12.73 -4.95 10.15
CA ARG A 99 -12.65 -5.29 8.72
C ARG A 99 -13.85 -6.12 8.30
N ARG A 100 -14.23 -5.95 7.03
CA ARG A 100 -15.32 -6.71 6.38
C ARG A 100 -14.71 -7.69 5.39
N GLN A 101 -15.52 -8.67 4.97
CA GLN A 101 -15.19 -9.59 3.87
C GLN A 101 -13.90 -10.39 4.13
N LEU A 102 -13.80 -10.98 5.33
CA LEU A 102 -12.60 -11.72 5.72
C LEU A 102 -12.28 -12.96 4.87
N SER A 103 -13.17 -13.40 3.99
CA SER A 103 -12.84 -14.49 3.07
C SER A 103 -11.96 -14.04 1.90
N ARG A 104 -12.00 -12.75 1.52
CA ARG A 104 -11.34 -12.24 0.30
C ARG A 104 -9.86 -11.93 0.52
N TRP A 105 -9.56 -11.19 1.58
CA TRP A 105 -8.20 -10.82 1.99
C TRP A 105 -7.32 -12.05 2.35
N LEU A 106 -7.84 -13.06 3.07
CA LEU A 106 -7.11 -14.28 3.45
C LEU A 106 -6.76 -15.18 2.26
N LYS A 107 -7.45 -15.06 1.12
CA LYS A 107 -7.12 -15.82 -0.09
C LYS A 107 -5.91 -15.25 -0.84
N LYS A 108 -5.47 -14.03 -0.51
CA LYS A 108 -4.33 -13.39 -1.18
C LYS A 108 -3.03 -13.88 -0.53
N VAL A 109 -2.29 -14.71 -1.27
CA VAL A 109 -0.99 -15.27 -0.85
C VAL A 109 0.00 -14.16 -0.48
N ASP A 110 0.07 -13.09 -1.27
CA ASP A 110 0.96 -11.94 -1.05
C ASP A 110 0.20 -10.68 -0.60
N SER A 111 -0.65 -10.83 0.41
CA SER A 111 -1.36 -9.68 0.96
C SER A 111 -0.44 -8.76 1.76
N ASN A 112 -0.38 -7.48 1.38
CA ASN A 112 0.26 -6.41 2.15
C ASN A 112 -0.76 -5.62 2.99
N GLU A 113 -1.74 -6.33 3.57
CA GLU A 113 -2.77 -5.71 4.42
C GLU A 113 -2.16 -5.24 5.75
N MET A 114 -2.51 -4.04 6.20
CA MET A 114 -2.09 -3.45 7.47
C MET A 114 -3.15 -2.46 7.97
N CYS A 115 -3.07 -1.99 9.22
CA CYS A 115 -4.02 -0.96 9.68
C CYS A 115 -3.82 0.36 8.90
N GLU A 116 -4.85 1.20 8.88
CA GLU A 116 -4.81 2.49 8.18
C GLU A 116 -3.68 3.39 8.65
N VAL A 117 -3.34 3.34 9.94
CA VAL A 117 -2.18 4.07 10.47
C VAL A 117 -0.89 3.56 9.82
N CYS A 118 -0.64 2.24 9.81
CA CYS A 118 0.52 1.65 9.14
C CYS A 118 0.52 1.90 7.63
N GLU A 119 -0.66 1.90 6.98
CA GLU A 119 -0.78 2.23 5.56
C GLU A 119 -0.35 3.68 5.32
N ARG A 120 -0.85 4.63 6.13
CA ARG A 120 -0.49 6.04 6.02
C ARG A 120 0.98 6.28 6.35
N GLU A 121 1.50 5.57 7.34
CA GLU A 121 2.91 5.63 7.68
C GLU A 121 3.77 5.14 6.50
N LYS A 122 3.42 3.99 5.91
CA LYS A 122 4.09 3.49 4.71
C LYS A 122 3.98 4.49 3.56
N GLU A 123 2.82 5.12 3.35
CA GLU A 123 2.65 6.18 2.35
C GLU A 123 3.60 7.35 2.62
N MET A 124 3.62 7.91 3.83
CA MET A 124 4.47 9.06 4.17
C MET A 124 5.96 8.75 4.05
N LEU A 125 6.40 7.55 4.44
CA LEU A 125 7.80 7.10 4.27
C LEU A 125 8.13 6.80 2.80
N SER A 126 7.19 6.23 2.04
CA SER A 126 7.40 5.92 0.62
C SER A 126 7.18 7.12 -0.31
N GLN A 127 6.58 8.21 0.19
CA GLN A 127 6.32 9.45 -0.56
C GLN A 127 7.61 10.19 -0.96
N GLN A 128 8.79 9.77 -0.51
CA GLN A 128 10.03 10.17 -1.16
C GLN A 128 10.25 9.53 -2.55
N LYS A 129 9.45 8.55 -2.99
CA LYS A 129 9.66 7.84 -4.27
C LYS A 129 8.44 7.48 -5.12
N SER A 130 7.21 7.88 -4.78
CA SER A 130 6.08 7.71 -5.71
C SER A 130 5.65 9.03 -6.32
N SER A 131 6.42 9.55 -7.28
CA SER A 131 5.88 10.47 -8.26
C SER A 131 4.87 9.69 -9.12
N ARG A 132 3.64 9.50 -8.64
CA ARG A 132 2.50 9.37 -9.56
C ARG A 132 2.34 10.76 -10.17
N LYS A 133 3.25 11.09 -11.09
CA LYS A 133 3.13 12.28 -11.91
C LYS A 133 1.73 12.24 -12.49
N THR A 134 0.98 13.31 -12.27
CA THR A 134 -0.34 13.50 -12.88
C THR A 134 -0.21 13.32 -14.39
N SER A 135 -1.30 13.00 -15.08
CA SER A 135 -1.28 12.88 -16.54
C SER A 135 -0.68 14.14 -17.21
N GLY A 136 -0.98 15.32 -16.65
CA GLY A 136 -0.41 16.60 -17.07
C GLY A 136 1.12 16.67 -16.89
N GLU A 137 1.63 16.30 -15.71
CA GLU A 137 3.09 16.28 -15.46
C GLU A 137 3.83 15.29 -16.36
N ARG A 138 3.22 14.14 -16.70
CA ARG A 138 3.81 13.19 -17.67
C ARG A 138 3.88 13.80 -19.06
N THR A 139 2.80 14.46 -19.48
CA THR A 139 2.71 15.14 -20.78
C THR A 139 3.74 16.26 -20.90
N LEU A 140 3.87 17.10 -19.87
CA LEU A 140 4.87 18.16 -19.83
C LEU A 140 6.29 17.60 -19.87
N ASN A 141 6.60 16.58 -19.05
CA ASN A 141 7.91 15.94 -19.07
C ASN A 141 8.23 15.30 -20.42
N TRP A 142 7.23 14.69 -21.08
CA TRP A 142 7.38 14.14 -22.42
C TRP A 142 7.68 15.25 -23.44
N ALA A 143 6.93 16.36 -23.42
CA ALA A 143 7.17 17.50 -24.29
C ALA A 143 8.57 18.12 -24.06
N HIS A 144 9.00 18.28 -22.80
CA HIS A 144 10.35 18.77 -22.48
C HIS A 144 11.45 17.87 -23.04
N LYS A 145 11.29 16.54 -22.99
CA LYS A 145 12.25 15.61 -23.59
C LYS A 145 12.34 15.78 -25.10
N LEU A 146 11.23 15.98 -25.79
CA LEU A 146 11.23 16.21 -27.24
C LEU A 146 11.84 17.57 -27.61
N LYS A 147 11.59 18.61 -26.81
CA LYS A 147 12.29 19.91 -26.98
C LYS A 147 13.79 19.77 -26.80
N ALA A 148 14.23 18.98 -25.83
CA ALA A 148 15.66 18.71 -25.59
C ALA A 148 16.33 17.96 -26.75
N LEU A 149 15.57 17.19 -27.53
CA LEU A 149 16.03 16.58 -28.79
C LEU A 149 16.03 17.58 -29.96
N GLY A 150 15.50 18.78 -29.79
CA GLY A 150 15.46 19.83 -30.80
C GLY A 150 14.15 19.91 -31.60
N LEU A 151 13.06 19.29 -31.12
CA LEU A 151 11.73 19.45 -31.73
C LEU A 151 11.07 20.76 -31.30
N THR A 152 10.35 21.37 -32.22
CA THR A 152 9.51 22.56 -32.01
C THR A 152 8.16 22.19 -31.40
N ASP A 153 7.49 23.17 -30.79
CA ASP A 153 6.14 22.98 -30.23
C ASP A 153 5.11 22.48 -31.28
N LYS A 154 5.26 22.93 -32.53
CA LYS A 154 4.39 22.50 -33.64
C LYS A 154 4.59 21.00 -33.94
N GLU A 155 5.83 20.55 -34.03
CA GLU A 155 6.17 19.14 -34.26
C GLU A 155 5.67 18.27 -33.10
N ILE A 156 5.90 18.67 -31.85
CA ILE A 156 5.44 17.94 -30.65
C ILE A 156 3.91 17.80 -30.63
N SER A 157 3.18 18.86 -30.98
CA SER A 157 1.73 18.79 -31.10
C SER A 157 1.29 17.80 -32.18
N HIS A 158 2.04 17.73 -33.28
CA HIS A 158 1.72 16.83 -34.40
C HIS A 158 2.00 15.37 -34.05
N VAL A 159 3.14 15.09 -33.43
CA VAL A 159 3.50 13.76 -32.88
C VAL A 159 2.41 13.26 -31.95
N ARG A 160 1.90 14.13 -31.06
CA ARG A 160 0.84 13.77 -30.12
C ARG A 160 -0.47 13.46 -30.82
N LYS A 161 -0.82 14.24 -31.85
CA LYS A 161 -2.06 14.05 -32.61
C LYS A 161 -2.05 12.77 -33.42
N LEU A 162 -0.88 12.38 -33.93
CA LEU A 162 -0.67 11.18 -34.75
C LEU A 162 -0.28 9.94 -33.91
N GLU A 163 -0.20 10.07 -32.59
CA GLU A 163 0.16 9.00 -31.65
C GLU A 163 1.47 8.26 -32.01
N ILE A 164 2.45 8.98 -32.55
CA ILE A 164 3.74 8.40 -32.96
C ILE A 164 4.55 7.98 -31.72
N ASP A 165 5.03 6.73 -31.70
CA ASP A 165 5.96 6.28 -30.66
C ASP A 165 7.32 6.97 -30.83
N THR A 166 7.74 7.68 -29.80
CA THR A 166 8.97 8.49 -29.77
C THR A 166 10.08 7.83 -28.96
N LYS A 167 9.84 6.62 -28.42
CA LYS A 167 10.76 5.98 -27.50
C LYS A 167 12.04 5.51 -28.21
N GLY A 168 13.15 6.17 -27.91
CA GLY A 168 14.48 5.80 -28.41
C GLY A 168 14.82 6.35 -29.80
N LEU A 169 13.96 7.18 -30.39
CA LEU A 169 14.21 7.80 -31.69
C LEU A 169 14.97 9.13 -31.55
N SER A 170 15.81 9.44 -32.54
CA SER A 170 16.41 10.76 -32.71
C SER A 170 15.39 11.76 -33.28
N ALA A 171 15.68 13.06 -33.18
CA ALA A 171 14.80 14.09 -33.74
C ALA A 171 14.59 13.96 -35.24
N GLU A 172 15.62 13.54 -35.98
CA GLU A 172 15.56 13.32 -37.43
C GLU A 172 14.63 12.16 -37.78
N GLN A 173 14.70 11.06 -37.02
CA GLN A 173 13.82 9.91 -37.21
C GLN A 173 12.36 10.26 -36.89
N ILE A 174 12.12 11.07 -35.86
CA ILE A 174 10.77 11.53 -35.53
C ILE A 174 10.23 12.44 -36.64
N ARG A 175 11.04 13.34 -37.20
CA ARG A 175 10.65 14.17 -38.35
C ARG A 175 10.35 13.33 -39.58
N LEU A 176 11.16 12.32 -39.86
CA LEU A 176 10.91 11.40 -40.97
C LEU A 176 9.53 10.72 -40.84
N ASN A 177 9.15 10.31 -39.62
CA ASN A 177 7.82 9.76 -39.34
C ASN A 177 6.68 10.79 -39.36
N LEU A 178 6.98 12.09 -39.29
CA LEU A 178 5.99 13.17 -39.34
C LEU A 178 5.68 13.61 -40.78
N TYR A 179 6.64 13.46 -41.68
CA TYR A 179 6.57 13.98 -43.05
C TYR A 179 6.50 12.88 -44.13
N ASN A 180 6.50 11.61 -43.71
CA ASN A 180 6.12 10.45 -44.53
C ASN A 180 4.66 10.07 -44.25
#